data_AF-A0A6V7SR20-F1
#
_entry.id   AF-A0A6V7SR20-F1
#
_cell.length_a   1.000
_cell.length_b   1.000
_cell.length_c   1.000
_cell.angle_alpha   90.00
_cell.angle_beta   90.00
_cell.angle_gamma   90.00
#
_symmetry.space_group_name_H-M   'P 1'
#
loop_
_entity.id
_entity.type
_entity.pdbx_description
1 polymer ?
#
loop_
_entity_poly.entity_id
_entity_poly.type
_entity_poly.pdbx_seq_one_letter_code
_entity_poly.pdbx_strand_id
1 'polypeptide(L)'
;MEKGKELDYISDLFDVKHTGESAILFLMGCVVFIGVSFWVSYTSYGLACLPIELLKQKDIEYDKKEIEHRFENLKEKEALIKKKYNTPNEIKEDDKLEIVKINNMKRLLSKYNYKLQEIEKTSESWVSYILGIAFTFRVLTGLIFLVFSSIIYLSLLASITDKYFNSICAYKCGFVLDQINTLYNMVDSSLMFFSKYFPLDILVIASLALYIFCCSVYGIVNVGIRIFFIPLYKLKPKKTSPETMLVFCFVMIHIILVLVMSLLTIAPNYVTYGVQKIKINDEIGYIKCSLKTDKHICKMSVLSVFFNKIFFGIPYFANSYFFSNWFFILMYTLSLLYTIFFKKQSYLDRLKDLDLNSESLDEQMNLLPLEKLT
;
A
#
# COMPACT_ATOMS: atom_id res chain seq x y z
N MET A 1 -41.99 -13.34 -9.57
CA MET A 1 -42.04 -13.08 -8.11
C MET A 1 -41.35 -11.74 -7.87
N GLU A 2 -42.01 -10.84 -7.15
CA GLU A 2 -41.70 -9.40 -7.11
C GLU A 2 -40.40 -9.09 -6.34
N LYS A 3 -39.40 -8.51 -7.04
CA LYS A 3 -38.08 -8.13 -6.51
C LYS A 3 -38.10 -7.22 -5.26
N GLY A 4 -39.22 -6.56 -4.96
CA GLY A 4 -39.40 -5.77 -3.72
C GLY A 4 -39.55 -6.66 -2.47
N LYS A 5 -40.26 -7.78 -2.60
CA LYS A 5 -40.49 -8.71 -1.47
C LYS A 5 -39.23 -9.42 -1.01
N GLU A 6 -38.27 -9.66 -1.91
CA GLU A 6 -36.97 -10.24 -1.55
C GLU A 6 -36.13 -9.27 -0.72
N LEU A 7 -36.15 -7.97 -1.05
CA LEU A 7 -35.41 -6.96 -0.29
C LEU A 7 -35.99 -6.75 1.10
N ASP A 8 -37.33 -6.70 1.21
CA ASP A 8 -38.05 -6.59 2.49
C ASP A 8 -37.83 -7.83 3.35
N TYR A 9 -37.86 -9.03 2.74
CA TYR A 9 -37.52 -10.27 3.42
C TYR A 9 -36.09 -10.21 3.96
N ILE A 10 -35.10 -9.83 3.15
CA ILE A 10 -33.69 -9.71 3.56
C ILE A 10 -33.50 -8.63 4.65
N SER A 11 -34.26 -7.54 4.62
CA SER A 11 -34.21 -6.49 5.65
C SER A 11 -34.76 -6.98 7.00
N ASP A 12 -35.92 -7.65 6.99
CA ASP A 12 -36.49 -8.28 8.19
C ASP A 12 -35.60 -9.42 8.70
N LEU A 13 -34.95 -10.14 7.78
CA LEU A 13 -34.00 -11.21 8.07
C LEU A 13 -32.78 -10.72 8.88
N PHE A 14 -32.37 -9.46 8.72
CA PHE A 14 -31.23 -8.87 9.43
C PHE A 14 -31.65 -7.92 10.56
N ASP A 15 -32.94 -7.84 10.89
CA ASP A 15 -33.51 -7.07 12.01
C ASP A 15 -33.11 -5.58 12.02
N VAL A 16 -33.27 -4.90 10.88
CA VAL A 16 -32.82 -3.50 10.68
C VAL A 16 -33.83 -2.46 11.23
N LYS A 17 -34.91 -2.89 11.92
CA LYS A 17 -36.08 -2.05 12.25
C LYS A 17 -35.93 -1.16 13.51
N HIS A 18 -34.87 -1.31 14.29
CA HIS A 18 -34.63 -0.46 15.47
C HIS A 18 -33.88 0.82 15.09
N THR A 19 -34.50 1.99 15.28
CA THR A 19 -33.96 3.31 14.91
C THR A 19 -32.58 3.62 15.52
N GLY A 20 -32.31 3.14 16.74
CA GLY A 20 -30.99 3.26 17.38
C GLY A 20 -29.91 2.40 16.72
N GLU A 21 -30.26 1.21 16.22
CA GLU A 21 -29.34 0.33 15.50
C GLU A 21 -28.94 0.96 14.15
N SER A 22 -29.89 1.55 13.42
CA SER A 22 -29.61 2.22 12.15
C SER A 22 -28.64 3.41 12.29
N ALA A 23 -28.75 4.19 13.37
CA ALA A 23 -27.82 5.31 13.63
C ALA A 23 -26.39 4.83 13.92
N ILE A 24 -26.25 3.74 14.67
CA ILE A 24 -24.94 3.11 14.95
C ILE A 24 -24.33 2.56 13.66
N LEU A 25 -25.11 1.86 12.84
CA LEU A 25 -24.67 1.36 11.55
C LEU A 25 -24.22 2.49 10.60
N PHE A 26 -24.91 3.63 10.62
CA PHE A 26 -24.51 4.82 9.87
C PHE A 26 -23.14 5.35 10.33
N LEU A 27 -22.95 5.55 11.64
CA LEU A 27 -21.68 6.01 12.21
C LEU A 27 -20.53 5.05 11.87
N MET A 28 -20.77 3.75 12.00
CA MET A 28 -19.79 2.72 11.63
C MET A 28 -19.47 2.76 10.14
N GLY A 29 -20.48 2.95 9.28
CA GLY A 29 -20.31 3.14 7.84
C GLY A 29 -19.41 4.34 7.51
N CYS A 30 -19.58 5.47 8.21
CA CYS A 30 -18.72 6.65 8.07
C CYS A 30 -17.25 6.35 8.43
N VAL A 31 -17.02 5.67 9.55
CA VAL A 31 -15.66 5.28 10.00
C VAL A 31 -14.99 4.35 8.99
N VAL A 32 -15.72 3.36 8.50
CA VAL A 32 -15.24 2.44 7.45
C VAL A 32 -14.92 3.20 6.17
N PHE A 33 -15.78 4.14 5.76
CA PHE A 33 -15.57 4.92 4.54
C PHE A 33 -14.31 5.79 4.58
N ILE A 34 -14.03 6.42 5.73
CA ILE A 34 -12.75 7.14 5.96
C ILE A 34 -11.57 6.18 5.80
N GLY A 35 -11.67 4.98 6.40
CA GLY A 35 -10.64 3.95 6.23
C GLY A 35 -10.45 3.50 4.79
N VAL A 36 -11.53 3.42 4.01
CA VAL A 36 -11.47 2.99 2.60
C VAL A 36 -10.67 4.00 1.79
N SER A 37 -10.79 5.29 2.07
CA SER A 37 -9.97 6.33 1.45
C SER A 37 -8.45 6.11 1.70
N PHE A 38 -8.07 5.80 2.94
CA PHE A 38 -6.69 5.50 3.30
C PHE A 38 -6.19 4.18 2.70
N TRP A 39 -7.02 3.14 2.72
CA TRP A 39 -6.75 1.84 2.11
C TRP A 39 -6.45 1.98 0.61
N VAL A 40 -7.31 2.69 -0.12
CA VAL A 40 -7.11 2.87 -1.56
C VAL A 40 -5.88 3.72 -1.87
N SER A 41 -5.54 4.70 -1.03
CA SER A 41 -4.37 5.56 -1.28
C SER A 41 -3.05 4.89 -0.94
N TYR A 42 -2.94 4.30 0.27
CA TYR A 42 -1.66 3.83 0.80
C TYR A 42 -1.42 2.35 0.58
N THR A 43 -2.44 1.50 0.79
CA THR A 43 -2.27 0.06 0.67
C THR A 43 -2.12 -0.37 -0.78
N SER A 44 -2.85 0.24 -1.73
CA SER A 44 -2.70 -0.05 -3.16
C SER A 44 -1.29 0.28 -3.67
N TYR A 45 -0.77 1.47 -3.32
CA TYR A 45 0.59 1.90 -3.67
C TYR A 45 1.64 0.99 -3.01
N GLY A 46 1.42 0.63 -1.73
CA GLY A 46 2.29 -0.25 -0.97
C GLY A 46 2.41 -1.65 -1.57
N LEU A 47 1.28 -2.27 -1.93
CA LEU A 47 1.24 -3.59 -2.58
C LEU A 47 1.93 -3.58 -3.94
N ALA A 48 1.78 -2.50 -4.71
CA ALA A 48 2.42 -2.37 -6.02
C ALA A 48 3.94 -2.15 -5.92
N CYS A 49 4.38 -1.26 -5.03
CA CYS A 49 5.76 -0.75 -5.04
C CYS A 49 6.74 -1.54 -4.17
N LEU A 50 6.29 -2.07 -3.03
CA LEU A 50 7.15 -2.81 -2.08
C LEU A 50 7.90 -3.99 -2.73
N PRO A 51 7.25 -4.92 -3.46
CA PRO A 51 7.96 -6.04 -4.06
C PRO A 51 8.99 -5.59 -5.12
N ILE A 52 8.65 -4.56 -5.90
CA ILE A 52 9.55 -4.04 -6.94
C ILE A 52 10.77 -3.36 -6.32
N GLU A 53 10.61 -2.64 -5.22
CA GLU A 53 11.73 -2.00 -4.52
C GLU A 53 12.71 -3.03 -3.93
N LEU A 54 12.21 -4.19 -3.48
CA LEU A 54 13.06 -5.30 -3.03
C LEU A 54 13.78 -6.00 -4.17
N LEU A 55 13.14 -6.09 -5.35
CA LEU A 55 13.73 -6.65 -6.57
C LEU A 55 14.75 -5.73 -7.23
N LYS A 56 14.66 -4.40 -7.02
CA LYS A 56 15.61 -3.44 -7.57
C LYS A 56 17.02 -3.69 -7.02
N GLN A 57 17.87 -4.20 -7.88
CA GLN A 57 19.29 -4.37 -7.63
C GLN A 57 20.00 -3.01 -7.72
N LYS A 58 20.97 -2.81 -6.83
CA LYS A 58 21.88 -1.66 -6.92
C LYS A 58 23.01 -2.08 -7.84
N ASP A 59 23.10 -1.46 -9.01
CA ASP A 59 24.25 -1.64 -9.90
C ASP A 59 25.30 -0.60 -9.52
N ILE A 60 26.32 -1.04 -8.77
CA ILE A 60 27.38 -0.19 -8.26
C ILE A 60 28.19 0.43 -9.40
N GLU A 61 28.39 -0.31 -10.48
CA GLU A 61 29.18 0.13 -11.63
C GLU A 61 28.42 1.21 -12.43
N TYR A 62 27.11 1.02 -12.59
CA TYR A 62 26.25 2.06 -13.16
C TYR A 62 26.22 3.33 -12.29
N ASP A 63 26.04 3.18 -10.97
CA ASP A 63 26.03 4.29 -10.03
C ASP A 63 27.35 5.07 -10.08
N LYS A 64 28.50 4.38 -10.17
CA LYS A 64 29.84 5.00 -10.31
C LYS A 64 29.95 5.84 -11.58
N LYS A 65 29.55 5.29 -12.74
CA LYS A 65 29.54 6.03 -14.01
C LYS A 65 28.61 7.23 -13.97
N GLU A 66 27.44 7.11 -13.33
CA GLU A 66 26.51 8.24 -13.17
C GLU A 66 27.12 9.35 -12.31
N ILE A 67 27.79 9.01 -11.21
CA ILE A 67 28.48 9.97 -10.33
C ILE A 67 29.59 10.70 -11.10
N GLU A 68 30.45 9.97 -11.81
CA GLU A 68 31.54 10.54 -12.60
C GLU A 68 30.99 11.52 -13.65
N HIS A 69 29.99 11.10 -14.41
CA HIS A 69 29.35 11.95 -15.41
C HIS A 69 28.70 13.21 -14.80
N ARG A 70 27.98 13.08 -13.68
CA ARG A 70 27.40 14.24 -12.97
C ARG A 70 28.48 15.17 -12.42
N PHE A 71 29.59 14.62 -11.92
CA PHE A 71 30.72 15.40 -11.41
C PHE A 71 31.39 16.21 -12.51
N GLU A 72 31.60 15.62 -13.69
CA GLU A 72 32.12 16.29 -14.88
C GLU A 72 31.19 17.43 -15.33
N ASN A 73 29.88 17.18 -15.47
CA ASN A 73 28.90 18.20 -15.82
C ASN A 73 28.91 19.40 -14.84
N LEU A 74 29.06 19.15 -13.53
CA LEU A 74 29.19 20.21 -12.52
C LEU A 74 30.51 20.97 -12.63
N LYS A 75 31.59 20.30 -13.02
CA LYS A 75 32.91 20.92 -13.27
C LYS A 75 32.88 21.82 -14.50
N GLU A 76 32.23 21.39 -15.57
CA GLU A 76 32.01 22.20 -16.77
C GLU A 76 31.16 23.43 -16.46
N LYS A 77 30.04 23.28 -15.74
CA LYS A 77 29.20 24.41 -15.32
C LYS A 77 29.98 25.45 -14.50
N GLU A 78 30.78 25.00 -13.54
CA GLU A 78 31.62 25.90 -12.76
C GLU A 78 32.64 26.64 -13.64
N ALA A 79 33.26 25.94 -14.60
CA ALA A 79 34.22 26.55 -15.52
C ALA A 79 33.55 27.58 -16.46
N LEU A 80 32.34 27.30 -16.94
CA LEU A 80 31.56 28.23 -17.76
C LEU A 80 31.19 29.51 -17.00
N ILE A 81 30.78 29.39 -15.73
CA ILE A 81 30.49 30.56 -14.89
C ILE A 81 31.77 31.37 -14.66
N LYS A 82 32.88 30.72 -14.29
CA LYS A 82 34.17 31.39 -14.10
C LYS A 82 34.67 32.09 -15.37
N LYS A 83 34.43 31.51 -16.55
CA LYS A 83 34.84 32.10 -17.84
C LYS A 83 34.05 33.39 -18.18
N LYS A 84 32.86 33.61 -17.62
CA LYS A 84 32.11 34.86 -17.82
C LYS A 84 32.77 36.07 -17.14
N TYR A 85 33.66 35.84 -16.17
CA TYR A 85 34.28 36.90 -15.38
C TYR A 85 35.80 36.85 -15.55
N ASN A 86 36.41 37.97 -15.94
CA ASN A 86 37.88 38.06 -16.04
C ASN A 86 38.53 38.24 -14.65
N THR A 87 37.80 38.82 -13.69
CA THR A 87 38.31 39.20 -12.36
C THR A 87 37.46 38.56 -11.25
N PRO A 88 38.07 37.95 -10.21
CA PRO A 88 37.33 37.24 -9.14
C PRO A 88 36.34 38.11 -8.35
N ASN A 89 36.59 39.42 -8.30
CA ASN A 89 35.77 40.37 -7.53
C ASN A 89 34.52 40.87 -8.30
N GLU A 90 34.38 40.57 -9.59
CA GLU A 90 33.25 41.02 -10.42
C GLU A 90 32.10 40.01 -10.54
N ILE A 91 32.21 38.85 -9.86
CA ILE A 91 31.19 37.80 -9.93
C ILE A 91 29.89 38.32 -9.30
N LYS A 92 28.79 38.27 -10.06
CA LYS A 92 27.43 38.60 -9.58
C LYS A 92 27.05 37.75 -8.36
N GLU A 93 26.25 38.30 -7.45
CA GLU A 93 25.81 37.56 -6.25
C GLU A 93 25.04 36.29 -6.60
N ASP A 94 24.20 36.30 -7.64
CA ASP A 94 23.49 35.11 -8.12
C ASP A 94 24.45 34.00 -8.56
N ASP A 95 25.50 34.36 -9.32
CA ASP A 95 26.51 33.42 -9.80
C ASP A 95 27.41 32.92 -8.65
N LYS A 96 27.67 33.76 -7.62
CA LYS A 96 28.33 33.32 -6.39
C LYS A 96 27.51 32.26 -5.66
N LEU A 97 26.20 32.49 -5.50
CA LEU A 97 25.28 31.53 -4.89
C LEU A 97 25.22 30.22 -5.69
N GLU A 98 25.24 30.30 -7.03
CA GLU A 98 25.27 29.11 -7.88
C GLU A 98 26.58 28.32 -7.72
N ILE A 99 27.74 28.99 -7.67
CA ILE A 99 29.04 28.34 -7.40
C ILE A 99 29.04 27.63 -6.04
N VAL A 100 28.48 28.26 -5.00
CA VAL A 100 28.36 27.62 -3.67
C VAL A 100 27.49 26.36 -3.74
N LYS A 101 26.33 26.42 -4.42
CA LYS A 101 25.46 25.25 -4.63
C LYS A 101 26.19 24.13 -5.39
N ILE A 102 26.94 24.47 -6.43
CA ILE A 102 27.74 23.51 -7.21
C ILE A 102 28.81 22.86 -6.33
N ASN A 103 29.52 23.63 -5.51
CA ASN A 103 30.56 23.12 -4.61
C ASN A 103 30.00 22.18 -3.54
N ASN A 104 28.86 22.52 -2.95
CA ASN A 104 28.17 21.64 -2.01
C ASN A 104 27.79 20.32 -2.70
N MET A 105 27.19 20.39 -3.90
CA MET A 105 26.84 19.18 -4.65
C MET A 105 28.07 18.33 -4.97
N LYS A 106 29.19 18.92 -5.41
CA LYS A 106 30.45 18.19 -5.65
C LYS A 106 30.98 17.51 -4.39
N ARG A 107 30.91 18.17 -3.24
CA ARG A 107 31.30 17.60 -1.94
C ARG A 107 30.42 16.41 -1.54
N LEU A 108 29.12 16.46 -1.86
CA LEU A 108 28.21 15.33 -1.64
C LEU A 108 28.56 14.15 -2.56
N LEU A 109 28.79 14.40 -3.85
CA LEU A 109 29.21 13.37 -4.80
C LEU A 109 30.53 12.72 -4.38
N SER A 110 31.53 13.50 -3.93
CA SER A 110 32.83 12.95 -3.52
C SER A 110 32.75 12.10 -2.25
N LYS A 111 31.99 12.54 -1.23
CA LYS A 111 31.70 11.72 -0.03
C LYS A 111 31.03 10.40 -0.41
N TYR A 112 30.13 10.42 -1.38
CA TYR A 112 29.44 9.22 -1.81
C TYR A 112 30.36 8.27 -2.60
N ASN A 113 31.17 8.79 -3.53
CA ASN A 113 32.16 7.99 -4.25
C ASN A 113 33.14 7.29 -3.30
N TYR A 114 33.58 8.00 -2.25
CA TYR A 114 34.42 7.42 -1.21
C TYR A 114 33.73 6.24 -0.49
N LYS A 115 32.46 6.37 -0.11
CA LYS A 115 31.68 5.28 0.49
C LYS A 115 31.50 4.09 -0.45
N LEU A 116 31.30 4.32 -1.75
CA LEU A 116 31.22 3.24 -2.73
C LEU A 116 32.55 2.48 -2.83
N GLN A 117 33.68 3.19 -2.87
CA GLN A 117 35.01 2.58 -2.87
C GLN A 117 35.29 1.80 -1.58
N GLU A 118 34.79 2.26 -0.44
CA GLU A 118 34.90 1.55 0.84
C GLU A 118 34.13 0.21 0.82
N ILE A 119 32.91 0.21 0.28
CA ILE A 119 32.10 -0.99 0.07
C ILE A 119 32.77 -1.95 -0.94
N GLU A 120 33.39 -1.41 -1.99
CA GLU A 120 34.13 -2.18 -2.98
C GLU A 120 35.39 -2.81 -2.38
N LYS A 121 36.17 -2.10 -1.56
CA LYS A 121 37.37 -2.65 -0.90
C LYS A 121 37.03 -3.70 0.17
N THR A 122 35.92 -3.52 0.89
CA THR A 122 35.43 -4.53 1.84
C THR A 122 34.88 -5.78 1.14
N SER A 123 34.74 -5.76 -0.19
CA SER A 123 34.30 -6.93 -0.98
C SER A 123 35.33 -8.07 -1.06
N GLU A 124 36.59 -7.85 -0.69
CA GLU A 124 37.64 -8.89 -0.65
C GLU A 124 37.63 -9.73 0.65
N SER A 125 36.74 -9.44 1.60
CA SER A 125 36.63 -10.13 2.88
C SER A 125 35.47 -11.14 2.93
N TRP A 126 35.43 -12.01 3.94
CA TRP A 126 34.30 -12.93 4.24
C TRP A 126 32.93 -12.23 4.33
N VAL A 127 32.95 -10.91 4.56
CA VAL A 127 31.79 -10.01 4.57
C VAL A 127 31.07 -9.96 3.21
N SER A 128 31.78 -10.12 2.08
CA SER A 128 31.18 -10.09 0.74
C SER A 128 30.32 -11.31 0.45
N TYR A 129 30.71 -12.48 0.98
CA TYR A 129 29.91 -13.69 0.90
C TYR A 129 28.59 -13.55 1.68
N ILE A 130 28.66 -12.96 2.88
CA ILE A 130 27.46 -12.66 3.71
C ILE A 130 26.56 -11.61 3.01
N LEU A 131 27.15 -10.57 2.41
CA LEU A 131 26.39 -9.56 1.65
C LEU A 131 25.73 -10.16 0.39
N GLY A 132 26.42 -11.06 -0.32
CA GLY A 132 25.88 -11.77 -1.48
C GLY A 132 24.69 -12.67 -1.13
N ILE A 133 24.76 -13.37 0.01
CA ILE A 133 23.64 -14.16 0.55
C ILE A 133 22.48 -13.25 0.94
N ALA A 134 22.74 -12.16 1.67
CA ALA A 134 21.70 -11.21 2.07
C ALA A 134 21.00 -10.59 0.85
N PHE A 135 21.75 -10.32 -0.22
CA PHE A 135 21.21 -9.80 -1.46
C PHE A 135 20.33 -10.83 -2.19
N THR A 136 20.77 -12.08 -2.29
CA THR A 136 19.98 -13.18 -2.84
C THR A 136 18.68 -13.37 -2.06
N PHE A 137 18.77 -13.36 -0.73
CA PHE A 137 17.59 -13.46 0.14
C PHE A 137 16.62 -12.29 -0.07
N ARG A 138 17.13 -11.08 -0.27
CA ARG A 138 16.32 -9.88 -0.55
C ARG A 138 15.57 -10.01 -1.87
N VAL A 139 16.23 -10.47 -2.94
CA VAL A 139 15.60 -10.68 -4.26
C VAL A 139 14.55 -11.80 -4.18
N LEU A 140 14.87 -12.91 -3.53
CA LEU A 140 13.92 -14.02 -3.32
C LEU A 140 12.68 -13.54 -2.54
N THR A 141 12.88 -12.78 -1.47
CA THR A 141 11.79 -12.18 -0.68
C THR A 141 10.95 -11.23 -1.53
N GLY A 142 11.59 -10.41 -2.37
CA GLY A 142 10.91 -9.53 -3.32
C GLY A 142 10.04 -10.29 -4.33
N LEU A 143 10.54 -11.42 -4.85
CA LEU A 143 9.79 -12.28 -5.78
C LEU A 143 8.58 -12.93 -5.10
N ILE A 144 8.77 -13.46 -3.88
CA ILE A 144 7.68 -14.02 -3.08
C ILE A 144 6.60 -12.95 -2.87
N PHE A 145 6.98 -11.75 -2.41
CA PHE A 145 6.03 -10.66 -2.21
C PHE A 145 5.35 -10.20 -3.50
N LEU A 146 6.02 -10.27 -4.65
CA LEU A 146 5.41 -9.97 -5.94
C LEU A 146 4.32 -10.99 -6.29
N VAL A 147 4.56 -12.27 -6.02
CA VAL A 147 3.57 -13.34 -6.20
C VAL A 147 2.36 -13.13 -5.27
N PHE A 148 2.60 -12.86 -3.98
CA PHE A 148 1.52 -12.56 -3.03
C PHE A 148 0.68 -11.36 -3.48
N SER A 149 1.33 -10.25 -3.87
CA SER A 149 0.66 -9.05 -4.37
C SER A 149 -0.19 -9.35 -5.61
N SER A 150 0.35 -10.13 -6.55
CA SER A 150 -0.34 -10.52 -7.78
C SER A 150 -1.55 -11.41 -7.51
N ILE A 151 -1.45 -12.36 -6.58
CA ILE A 151 -2.56 -13.23 -6.16
C ILE A 151 -3.69 -12.39 -5.55
N ILE A 152 -3.37 -11.44 -4.67
CA ILE A 152 -4.36 -10.53 -4.06
C ILE A 152 -5.04 -9.69 -5.14
N TYR A 153 -4.25 -9.11 -6.06
CA TYR A 153 -4.76 -8.31 -7.16
C TYR A 153 -5.75 -9.10 -8.05
N LEU A 154 -5.35 -10.30 -8.48
CA LEU A 154 -6.20 -11.16 -9.32
C LEU A 154 -7.46 -11.61 -8.59
N SER A 155 -7.35 -11.92 -7.30
CA SER A 155 -8.48 -12.30 -6.45
C SER A 155 -9.51 -11.17 -6.28
N LEU A 156 -9.04 -9.94 -6.03
CA LEU A 156 -9.89 -8.76 -5.98
C LEU A 156 -10.55 -8.50 -7.33
N LEU A 157 -9.76 -8.53 -8.42
CA LEU A 157 -10.27 -8.30 -9.76
C LEU A 157 -11.34 -9.34 -10.15
N ALA A 158 -11.10 -10.62 -9.87
CA ALA A 158 -12.08 -11.68 -10.10
C ALA A 158 -13.37 -11.43 -9.31
N SER A 159 -13.27 -11.08 -8.03
CA SER A 159 -14.45 -10.85 -7.18
C SER A 159 -15.25 -9.63 -7.58
N ILE A 160 -14.59 -8.51 -7.91
CA ILE A 160 -15.25 -7.28 -8.35
C ILE A 160 -15.94 -7.49 -9.70
N THR A 161 -15.29 -8.21 -10.61
CA THR A 161 -15.84 -8.58 -11.92
C THR A 161 -17.07 -9.48 -11.76
N ASP A 162 -17.01 -10.44 -10.83
CA ASP A 162 -18.16 -11.30 -10.49
C ASP A 162 -19.34 -10.45 -9.99
N LYS A 163 -19.09 -9.49 -9.08
CA LYS A 163 -20.13 -8.56 -8.59
C LYS A 163 -20.72 -7.70 -9.71
N TYR A 164 -19.89 -7.25 -10.65
CA TYR A 164 -20.32 -6.39 -11.74
C TYR A 164 -21.30 -7.10 -12.68
N PHE A 165 -20.97 -8.32 -13.11
CA PHE A 165 -21.78 -9.06 -14.08
C PHE A 165 -22.95 -9.83 -13.46
N ASN A 166 -22.79 -10.39 -12.26
CA ASN A 166 -23.75 -11.34 -11.67
C ASN A 166 -24.58 -10.76 -10.53
N SER A 167 -24.53 -9.44 -10.29
CA SER A 167 -25.39 -8.81 -9.28
C SER A 167 -26.85 -8.72 -9.75
N ILE A 168 -27.79 -9.05 -8.86
CA ILE A 168 -29.24 -9.07 -9.18
C ILE A 168 -29.80 -7.65 -9.37
N CYS A 169 -29.30 -6.72 -8.56
CA CYS A 169 -29.91 -5.41 -8.33
C CYS A 169 -28.93 -4.24 -8.55
N ALA A 170 -27.72 -4.52 -9.04
CA ALA A 170 -26.70 -3.55 -9.44
C ALA A 170 -26.62 -2.36 -8.46
N TYR A 171 -26.81 -1.13 -8.94
CA TYR A 171 -26.74 0.08 -8.12
C TYR A 171 -27.80 0.19 -7.02
N LYS A 172 -29.00 -0.41 -7.20
CA LYS A 172 -30.09 -0.26 -6.21
C LYS A 172 -29.81 -0.95 -4.88
N CYS A 173 -28.93 -1.93 -4.88
CA CYS A 173 -28.60 -2.72 -3.69
C CYS A 173 -27.10 -2.80 -3.39
N GLY A 174 -26.24 -2.04 -4.09
CA GLY A 174 -24.81 -2.08 -3.82
C GLY A 174 -24.06 -3.27 -4.42
N PHE A 175 -24.51 -3.81 -5.57
CA PHE A 175 -23.86 -4.92 -6.27
C PHE A 175 -23.71 -6.19 -5.42
N VAL A 176 -24.75 -6.55 -4.67
CA VAL A 176 -24.81 -7.79 -3.89
C VAL A 176 -24.97 -9.00 -4.82
N LEU A 177 -24.22 -10.07 -4.55
CA LEU A 177 -24.34 -11.35 -5.25
C LEU A 177 -25.25 -12.30 -4.50
N ASP A 178 -26.05 -13.00 -5.28
CA ASP A 178 -26.90 -14.10 -4.84
C ASP A 178 -26.08 -15.36 -4.47
N GLN A 179 -25.25 -15.78 -5.44
CA GLN A 179 -24.33 -16.91 -5.32
C GLN A 179 -22.90 -16.38 -5.32
N ILE A 180 -22.14 -16.77 -4.29
CA ILE A 180 -20.76 -16.36 -4.13
C ILE A 180 -19.86 -17.25 -4.99
N ASN A 181 -18.90 -16.65 -5.70
CA ASN A 181 -17.92 -17.30 -6.58
C ASN A 181 -18.52 -17.98 -7.82
N THR A 182 -19.20 -17.23 -8.69
CA THR A 182 -19.43 -17.75 -10.05
C THR A 182 -18.11 -17.76 -10.84
N LEU A 183 -17.25 -16.78 -10.57
CA LEU A 183 -15.87 -16.72 -11.07
C LEU A 183 -14.90 -17.33 -10.06
N TYR A 184 -13.86 -17.99 -10.57
CA TYR A 184 -12.84 -18.63 -9.74
C TYR A 184 -11.97 -17.59 -9.03
N ASN A 185 -12.03 -17.56 -7.70
CA ASN A 185 -11.16 -16.74 -6.86
C ASN A 185 -10.00 -17.59 -6.29
N MET A 186 -8.77 -17.18 -6.58
CA MET A 186 -7.56 -17.92 -6.22
C MET A 186 -7.34 -18.00 -4.69
N VAL A 187 -7.50 -16.89 -3.97
CA VAL A 187 -7.26 -16.85 -2.51
C VAL A 187 -8.34 -17.64 -1.78
N ASP A 188 -9.59 -17.47 -2.16
CA ASP A 188 -10.72 -18.21 -1.61
C ASP A 188 -10.53 -19.73 -1.74
N SER A 189 -10.20 -20.20 -2.95
CA SER A 189 -9.93 -21.61 -3.23
C SER A 189 -8.76 -22.15 -2.41
N SER A 190 -7.69 -21.36 -2.28
CA SER A 190 -6.50 -21.72 -1.51
C SER A 190 -6.84 -21.87 -0.01
N LEU A 191 -7.57 -20.91 0.57
CA LEU A 191 -7.99 -20.97 1.97
C LEU A 191 -8.93 -22.16 2.24
N MET A 192 -9.87 -22.43 1.35
CA MET A 192 -10.75 -23.61 1.42
C MET A 192 -9.99 -24.94 1.33
N PHE A 193 -8.83 -24.95 0.66
CA PHE A 193 -7.96 -26.12 0.63
C PHE A 193 -7.16 -26.26 1.93
N PHE A 194 -6.53 -25.18 2.40
CA PHE A 194 -5.74 -25.19 3.63
C PHE A 194 -6.57 -25.48 4.88
N SER A 195 -7.85 -25.11 4.89
CA SER A 195 -8.76 -25.38 6.02
C SER A 195 -9.06 -26.86 6.22
N LYS A 196 -8.72 -27.73 5.25
CA LYS A 196 -8.75 -29.19 5.45
C LYS A 196 -7.66 -29.67 6.41
N TYR A 197 -6.57 -28.89 6.53
CA TYR A 197 -5.40 -29.20 7.34
C TYR A 197 -5.26 -28.15 8.44
N PHE A 198 -6.13 -28.24 9.46
CA PHE A 198 -6.13 -27.31 10.58
C PHE A 198 -4.76 -27.30 11.30
N PRO A 199 -4.16 -26.12 11.64
CA PRO A 199 -4.63 -24.74 11.53
C PRO A 199 -3.98 -23.91 10.39
N LEU A 200 -3.65 -24.54 9.25
CA LEU A 200 -2.88 -23.89 8.17
C LEU A 200 -3.61 -22.69 7.56
N ASP A 201 -4.93 -22.73 7.45
CA ASP A 201 -5.78 -21.63 6.98
C ASP A 201 -5.62 -20.36 7.82
N ILE A 202 -5.56 -20.48 9.15
CA ILE A 202 -5.33 -19.35 10.07
C ILE A 202 -3.94 -18.75 9.84
N LEU A 203 -2.92 -19.59 9.66
CA LEU A 203 -1.56 -19.11 9.35
C LEU A 203 -1.50 -18.37 8.02
N VAL A 204 -2.23 -18.84 7.00
CA VAL A 204 -2.31 -18.17 5.70
C VAL A 204 -3.02 -16.82 5.83
N ILE A 205 -4.13 -16.73 6.57
CA ILE A 205 -4.82 -15.45 6.81
C ILE A 205 -3.93 -14.49 7.61
N ALA A 206 -3.23 -14.99 8.64
CA ALA A 206 -2.33 -14.18 9.45
C ALA A 206 -1.15 -13.63 8.61
N SER A 207 -0.55 -14.47 7.77
CA SER A 207 0.53 -14.04 6.85
C SER A 207 0.03 -13.03 5.81
N LEU A 208 -1.17 -13.21 5.26
CA LEU A 208 -1.82 -12.26 4.36
C LEU A 208 -2.06 -10.91 5.04
N ALA A 209 -2.59 -10.93 6.26
CA ALA A 209 -2.85 -9.73 7.04
C ALA A 209 -1.56 -8.98 7.41
N LEU A 210 -0.52 -9.71 7.84
CA LEU A 210 0.79 -9.14 8.15
C LEU A 210 1.44 -8.54 6.91
N TYR A 211 1.35 -9.22 5.77
CA TYR A 211 1.87 -8.72 4.50
C TYR A 211 1.20 -7.42 4.09
N ILE A 212 -0.14 -7.37 4.11
CA ILE A 212 -0.90 -6.15 3.79
C ILE A 212 -0.60 -5.02 4.78
N PHE A 213 -0.44 -5.33 6.06
CA PHE A 213 -0.02 -4.37 7.07
C PHE A 213 1.35 -3.77 6.71
N CYS A 214 2.36 -4.60 6.44
CA CYS A 214 3.69 -4.14 6.04
C CYS A 214 3.67 -3.29 4.76
N CYS A 215 2.88 -3.69 3.76
CA CYS A 215 2.67 -2.90 2.55
C CYS A 215 2.03 -1.55 2.84
N SER A 216 1.05 -1.48 3.73
CA SER A 216 0.38 -0.24 4.12
C SER A 216 1.35 0.71 4.83
N VAL A 217 2.17 0.20 5.75
CA VAL A 217 3.24 0.99 6.40
C VAL A 217 4.21 1.54 5.36
N TYR A 218 4.68 0.69 4.44
CA TYR A 218 5.57 1.10 3.36
C TYR A 218 4.94 2.18 2.46
N GLY A 219 3.65 2.06 2.17
CA GLY A 219 2.90 3.05 1.40
C GLY A 219 2.85 4.41 2.10
N ILE A 220 2.52 4.43 3.39
CA ILE A 220 2.46 5.68 4.18
C ILE A 220 3.85 6.33 4.29
N VAL A 221 4.90 5.54 4.54
CA VAL A 221 6.27 6.06 4.68
C VAL A 221 6.76 6.71 3.39
N ASN A 222 6.48 6.10 2.23
CA ASN A 222 6.98 6.60 0.95
C ASN A 222 6.11 7.71 0.33
N VAL A 223 4.79 7.65 0.48
CA VAL A 223 3.89 8.69 -0.06
C VAL A 223 3.85 9.92 0.87
N GLY A 224 4.02 9.69 2.17
CA GLY A 224 3.75 10.66 3.25
C GLY A 224 2.26 10.75 3.55
N ILE A 225 1.90 11.21 4.75
CA ILE A 225 0.50 11.44 5.13
C ILE A 225 0.02 12.72 4.43
N ARG A 226 -0.89 12.56 3.47
CA ARG A 226 -1.52 13.65 2.73
C ARG A 226 -3.01 13.68 3.01
N ILE A 227 -3.54 14.86 3.25
CA ILE A 227 -4.99 15.10 3.37
C ILE A 227 -5.38 15.96 2.18
N PHE A 228 -6.33 15.50 1.35
CA PHE A 228 -6.75 16.19 0.12
C PHE A 228 -5.57 16.67 -0.75
N PHE A 229 -4.57 15.81 -0.95
CA PHE A 229 -3.34 16.08 -1.72
C PHE A 229 -2.33 17.06 -1.10
N ILE A 230 -2.65 17.67 0.05
CA ILE A 230 -1.73 18.54 0.77
C ILE A 230 -0.85 17.68 1.69
N PRO A 231 0.49 17.76 1.59
CA PRO A 231 1.39 17.01 2.46
C PRO A 231 1.35 17.59 3.88
N LEU A 232 0.85 16.82 4.84
CA LEU A 232 0.74 17.25 6.24
C LEU A 232 1.95 16.78 7.05
N TYR A 233 2.23 15.47 7.01
CA TYR A 233 3.34 14.87 7.75
C TYR A 233 4.14 13.91 6.86
N LYS A 234 5.48 13.99 6.95
CA LYS A 234 6.39 13.03 6.33
C LYS A 234 7.01 12.16 7.40
N LEU A 235 6.86 10.84 7.29
CA LEU A 235 7.48 9.90 8.21
C LEU A 235 8.96 9.75 7.85
N LYS A 236 9.84 10.04 8.81
CA LYS A 236 11.28 9.83 8.69
C LYS A 236 11.77 8.87 9.78
N PRO A 237 12.59 7.86 9.44
CA PRO A 237 13.10 6.94 10.44
C PRO A 237 13.91 7.70 11.50
N LYS A 238 13.65 7.41 12.78
CA LYS A 238 14.30 8.02 13.96
C LYS A 238 14.14 9.54 14.09
N LYS A 239 13.28 10.17 13.29
CA LYS A 239 13.09 11.63 13.24
C LYS A 239 11.61 12.03 13.13
N THR A 240 10.70 11.19 13.63
CA THR A 240 9.25 11.46 13.65
C THR A 240 8.83 12.06 14.97
N SER A 241 8.06 13.15 14.92
CA SER A 241 7.46 13.74 16.13
C SER A 241 6.40 12.80 16.73
N PRO A 242 6.16 12.85 18.05
CA PRO A 242 5.14 12.01 18.71
C PRO A 242 3.73 12.27 18.16
N GLU A 243 3.42 13.52 17.78
CA GLU A 243 2.16 13.89 17.12
C GLU A 243 1.97 13.16 15.79
N THR A 244 3.02 13.08 14.97
CA THR A 244 2.99 12.35 13.69
C THR A 244 2.75 10.86 13.91
N MET A 245 3.29 10.29 14.98
CA MET A 245 3.08 8.89 15.35
C MET A 245 1.63 8.62 15.76
N LEU A 246 0.97 9.56 16.46
CA LEU A 246 -0.44 9.45 16.80
C LEU A 246 -1.31 9.42 15.53
N VAL A 247 -1.07 10.34 14.59
CA VAL A 247 -1.80 10.37 13.31
C VAL A 247 -1.54 9.10 12.49
N PHE A 248 -0.29 8.60 12.48
CA PHE A 248 0.04 7.32 11.85
C PHE A 248 -0.76 6.16 12.45
N CYS A 249 -0.83 6.05 13.78
CA CYS A 249 -1.65 5.03 14.44
C CYS A 249 -3.13 5.15 14.08
N PHE A 250 -3.67 6.37 14.05
CA PHE A 250 -5.04 6.63 13.62
C PHE A 250 -5.29 6.11 12.20
N VAL A 251 -4.43 6.45 11.23
CA VAL A 251 -4.53 5.97 9.85
C VAL A 251 -4.42 4.44 9.77
N MET A 252 -3.48 3.85 10.49
CA MET A 252 -3.27 2.40 10.50
C MET A 252 -4.44 1.63 11.09
N ILE A 253 -5.06 2.10 12.17
CA ILE A 253 -6.25 1.46 12.76
C ILE A 253 -7.41 1.44 11.75
N HIS A 254 -7.61 2.54 11.00
CA HIS A 254 -8.63 2.60 9.97
C HIS A 254 -8.33 1.67 8.78
N ILE A 255 -7.06 1.58 8.36
CA ILE A 255 -6.62 0.62 7.34
C ILE A 255 -6.87 -0.82 7.80
N ILE A 256 -6.58 -1.15 9.07
CA ILE A 256 -6.82 -2.49 9.63
C ILE A 256 -8.32 -2.79 9.66
N LEU A 257 -9.17 -1.84 10.06
CA LEU A 257 -10.62 -2.02 10.01
C LEU A 257 -11.10 -2.38 8.59
N VAL A 258 -10.59 -1.68 7.58
CA VAL A 258 -10.91 -1.96 6.17
C VAL A 258 -10.27 -3.25 5.67
N LEU A 259 -9.10 -3.63 6.17
CA LEU A 259 -8.52 -4.94 5.87
C LEU A 259 -9.49 -6.06 6.26
N VAL A 260 -10.07 -6.01 7.47
CA VAL A 260 -11.03 -7.03 7.92
C VAL A 260 -12.25 -7.07 7.00
N MET A 261 -12.78 -5.91 6.60
CA MET A 261 -13.86 -5.81 5.61
C MET A 261 -13.45 -6.37 4.23
N SER A 262 -12.24 -6.06 3.76
CA SER A 262 -11.72 -6.48 2.46
C SER A 262 -11.49 -7.97 2.35
N LEU A 263 -11.35 -8.70 3.47
CA LEU A 263 -11.34 -10.15 3.46
C LEU A 263 -12.62 -10.72 2.84
N LEU A 264 -13.77 -10.04 2.99
CA LEU A 264 -15.03 -10.40 2.33
C LEU A 264 -15.01 -10.21 0.80
N THR A 265 -14.04 -9.47 0.28
CA THR A 265 -13.80 -9.32 -1.17
C THR A 265 -12.64 -10.16 -1.67
N ILE A 266 -11.61 -10.42 -0.84
CA ILE A 266 -10.46 -11.24 -1.20
C ILE A 266 -10.82 -12.73 -1.15
N ALA A 267 -11.58 -13.17 -0.14
CA ALA A 267 -11.96 -14.57 0.02
C ALA A 267 -13.45 -14.67 0.41
N PRO A 268 -14.37 -14.35 -0.52
CA PRO A 268 -15.75 -14.08 -0.18
C PRO A 268 -16.49 -15.29 0.39
N ASN A 269 -16.25 -16.51 -0.09
CA ASN A 269 -16.96 -17.69 0.38
C ASN A 269 -16.36 -18.21 1.68
N TYR A 270 -15.03 -18.30 1.75
CA TYR A 270 -14.32 -18.73 2.95
C TYR A 270 -14.64 -17.83 4.15
N VAL A 271 -14.62 -16.50 3.98
CA VAL A 271 -14.87 -15.57 5.09
C VAL A 271 -16.36 -15.52 5.45
N THR A 272 -17.26 -15.72 4.49
CA THR A 272 -18.71 -15.68 4.72
C THR A 272 -19.25 -16.95 5.34
N TYR A 273 -19.00 -18.10 4.73
CA TYR A 273 -19.60 -19.39 5.11
C TYR A 273 -18.54 -20.42 5.55
N GLY A 274 -17.25 -20.18 5.31
CA GLY A 274 -16.19 -21.12 5.61
C GLY A 274 -16.32 -22.41 4.79
N VAL A 275 -16.08 -23.54 5.45
CA VAL A 275 -16.12 -24.88 4.82
C VAL A 275 -17.53 -25.46 4.66
N GLN A 276 -18.57 -24.73 5.08
CA GLN A 276 -19.96 -25.20 5.06
C GLN A 276 -20.42 -25.49 3.62
N LYS A 277 -21.04 -26.65 3.41
CA LYS A 277 -21.60 -27.10 2.13
C LYS A 277 -22.89 -27.84 2.39
N ILE A 278 -23.80 -27.78 1.43
CA ILE A 278 -25.10 -28.45 1.52
C ILE A 278 -25.13 -29.62 0.56
N LYS A 279 -25.60 -30.76 1.06
CA LYS A 279 -25.91 -31.92 0.24
C LYS A 279 -27.34 -31.77 -0.29
N ILE A 280 -27.51 -31.69 -1.61
CA ILE A 280 -28.86 -31.57 -2.21
C ILE A 280 -29.48 -32.94 -2.40
N ASN A 281 -28.74 -33.86 -3.03
CA ASN A 281 -29.15 -35.24 -3.30
C ASN A 281 -27.91 -36.12 -3.46
N ASP A 282 -28.03 -37.42 -3.21
CA ASP A 282 -26.93 -38.38 -3.36
C ASP A 282 -26.34 -38.41 -4.79
N GLU A 283 -27.15 -38.08 -5.81
CA GLU A 283 -26.74 -38.07 -7.22
C GLU A 283 -26.18 -36.72 -7.72
N ILE A 284 -26.62 -35.59 -7.14
CA ILE A 284 -26.30 -34.23 -7.62
C ILE A 284 -25.08 -33.63 -6.90
N GLY A 285 -24.69 -34.22 -5.76
CA GLY A 285 -23.49 -33.84 -5.01
C GLY A 285 -23.69 -32.67 -4.04
N TYR A 286 -22.60 -31.97 -3.73
CA TYR A 286 -22.55 -30.89 -2.74
C TYR A 286 -22.51 -29.50 -3.41
N ILE A 287 -23.34 -28.57 -2.93
CA ILE A 287 -23.28 -27.15 -3.33
C ILE A 287 -22.70 -26.27 -2.22
N LYS A 288 -22.17 -25.10 -2.60
CA LYS A 288 -21.71 -24.06 -1.67
C LYS A 288 -22.90 -23.31 -1.08
N CYS A 289 -22.76 -22.84 0.16
CA CYS A 289 -23.74 -21.95 0.79
C CYS A 289 -23.87 -20.62 0.02
N SER A 290 -25.07 -20.06 -0.04
CA SER A 290 -25.39 -18.81 -0.74
C SER A 290 -26.45 -18.00 0.01
N LEU A 291 -26.77 -16.78 -0.44
CA LEU A 291 -27.81 -15.95 0.21
C LEU A 291 -29.22 -16.52 0.08
N LYS A 292 -29.49 -17.30 -0.98
CA LYS A 292 -30.75 -18.03 -1.19
C LYS A 292 -30.94 -19.24 -0.29
N THR A 293 -29.88 -19.68 0.36
CA THR A 293 -29.91 -20.83 1.22
C THR A 293 -30.61 -20.51 2.54
N ASP A 294 -31.36 -21.48 3.07
CA ASP A 294 -31.96 -21.36 4.41
C ASP A 294 -30.90 -21.11 5.48
N LYS A 295 -31.14 -20.09 6.31
CA LYS A 295 -30.28 -19.66 7.41
C LYS A 295 -30.02 -20.73 8.44
N HIS A 296 -30.98 -21.63 8.63
CA HIS A 296 -30.86 -22.68 9.64
C HIS A 296 -29.82 -23.74 9.21
N ILE A 297 -29.54 -23.84 7.91
CA ILE A 297 -28.60 -24.80 7.33
C ILE A 297 -27.21 -24.18 7.15
N CYS A 298 -27.14 -22.97 6.58
CA CYS A 298 -25.87 -22.26 6.38
C CYS A 298 -25.81 -20.99 7.24
N LYS A 299 -24.90 -20.98 8.21
CA LYS A 299 -24.69 -19.84 9.10
C LYS A 299 -23.55 -18.97 8.59
N MET A 300 -23.83 -17.69 8.37
CA MET A 300 -22.83 -16.69 8.02
C MET A 300 -21.94 -16.36 9.23
N SER A 301 -20.69 -15.98 8.97
CA SER A 301 -19.80 -15.47 10.01
C SER A 301 -20.31 -14.14 10.58
N VAL A 302 -20.01 -13.88 11.87
CA VAL A 302 -20.38 -12.64 12.56
C VAL A 302 -19.89 -11.40 11.78
N LEU A 303 -18.69 -11.50 11.23
CA LEU A 303 -18.08 -10.45 10.41
C LEU A 303 -18.93 -10.12 9.17
N SER A 304 -19.38 -11.16 8.48
CA SER A 304 -20.16 -11.00 7.25
C SER A 304 -21.55 -10.49 7.56
N VAL A 305 -22.19 -10.97 8.63
CA VAL A 305 -23.48 -10.44 9.10
C VAL A 305 -23.36 -8.95 9.41
N PHE A 306 -22.31 -8.55 10.13
CA PHE A 306 -22.09 -7.15 10.51
C PHE A 306 -21.93 -6.21 9.29
N PHE A 307 -21.04 -6.54 8.34
CA PHE A 307 -20.84 -5.68 7.17
C PHE A 307 -22.00 -5.73 6.18
N ASN A 308 -22.64 -6.89 6.00
CA ASN A 308 -23.84 -6.98 5.16
C ASN A 308 -24.99 -6.15 5.75
N LYS A 309 -25.17 -6.12 7.07
CA LYS A 309 -26.12 -5.21 7.74
C LYS A 309 -25.86 -3.74 7.37
N ILE A 310 -24.61 -3.28 7.40
CA ILE A 310 -24.24 -1.91 7.02
C ILE A 310 -24.59 -1.65 5.53
N PHE A 311 -24.25 -2.58 4.64
CA PHE A 311 -24.49 -2.44 3.20
C PHE A 311 -25.97 -2.45 2.81
N PHE A 312 -26.76 -3.33 3.40
CA PHE A 312 -28.20 -3.41 3.12
C PHE A 312 -28.98 -2.29 3.81
N GLY A 313 -28.57 -1.89 5.02
CA GLY A 313 -29.20 -0.78 5.72
C GLY A 313 -29.04 0.54 4.96
N ILE A 314 -27.87 0.77 4.36
CA ILE A 314 -27.56 2.00 3.62
C ILE A 314 -26.84 1.65 2.31
N PRO A 315 -27.55 1.52 1.17
CA PRO A 315 -26.97 1.08 -0.11
C PRO A 315 -25.90 2.04 -0.65
N TYR A 316 -25.89 3.30 -0.19
CA TYR A 316 -24.83 4.26 -0.52
C TYR A 316 -23.44 3.75 -0.13
N PHE A 317 -23.28 3.20 1.10
CA PHE A 317 -21.98 2.69 1.54
C PHE A 317 -21.54 1.47 0.73
N ALA A 318 -22.47 0.60 0.37
CA ALA A 318 -22.21 -0.58 -0.45
C ALA A 318 -21.73 -0.19 -1.87
N ASN A 319 -22.46 0.72 -2.52
CA ASN A 319 -22.07 1.28 -3.83
C ASN A 319 -20.71 1.96 -3.76
N SER A 320 -20.51 2.81 -2.75
CA SER A 320 -19.25 3.54 -2.59
C SER A 320 -18.08 2.59 -2.41
N TYR A 321 -18.24 1.55 -1.59
CA TYR A 321 -17.21 0.52 -1.39
C TYR A 321 -16.92 -0.26 -2.69
N PHE A 322 -17.94 -0.60 -3.46
CA PHE A 322 -17.78 -1.24 -4.77
C PHE A 322 -16.92 -0.39 -5.72
N PHE A 323 -17.22 0.91 -5.85
CA PHE A 323 -16.42 1.82 -6.68
C PHE A 323 -15.01 2.05 -6.12
N SER A 324 -14.85 2.11 -4.79
CA SER A 324 -13.53 2.21 -4.17
C SER A 324 -12.64 1.00 -4.47
N ASN A 325 -13.21 -0.20 -4.59
CA ASN A 325 -12.45 -1.39 -5.01
C ASN A 325 -11.97 -1.30 -6.46
N TRP A 326 -12.77 -0.74 -7.39
CA TRP A 326 -12.30 -0.42 -8.74
C TRP A 326 -11.18 0.62 -8.71
N PHE A 327 -11.32 1.65 -7.89
CA PHE A 327 -10.29 2.68 -7.73
C PHE A 327 -9.00 2.10 -7.12
N PHE A 328 -9.10 1.12 -6.22
CA PHE A 328 -7.96 0.37 -5.68
C PHE A 328 -7.17 -0.34 -6.78
N ILE A 329 -7.86 -1.07 -7.66
CA ILE A 329 -7.27 -1.77 -8.80
C ILE A 329 -6.58 -0.79 -9.75
N LEU A 330 -7.23 0.35 -10.03
CA LEU A 330 -6.68 1.40 -10.87
C LEU A 330 -5.40 2.01 -10.26
N MET A 331 -5.43 2.37 -8.97
CA MET A 331 -4.27 2.95 -8.28
C MET A 331 -3.11 1.97 -8.18
N TYR A 332 -3.39 0.69 -7.96
CA TYR A 332 -2.39 -0.38 -7.96
C TYR A 332 -1.72 -0.49 -9.34
N THR A 333 -2.49 -0.58 -10.43
CA THR A 333 -1.92 -0.73 -11.79
C THR A 333 -1.11 0.49 -12.20
N LEU A 334 -1.62 1.71 -11.95
CA LEU A 334 -0.88 2.94 -12.23
C LEU A 334 0.43 3.02 -11.43
N SER A 335 0.41 2.67 -10.14
CA SER A 335 1.60 2.68 -9.29
C SER A 335 2.64 1.65 -9.73
N LEU A 336 2.18 0.47 -10.15
CA LEU A 336 3.02 -0.60 -10.66
C LEU A 336 3.70 -0.18 -11.98
N LEU A 337 2.91 0.33 -12.94
CA LEU A 337 3.42 0.82 -14.22
C LEU A 337 4.41 1.98 -14.02
N TYR A 338 4.06 2.96 -13.18
CA TYR A 338 4.94 4.08 -12.86
C TYR A 338 6.28 3.61 -12.28
N THR A 339 6.24 2.62 -11.38
CA THR A 339 7.44 2.11 -10.71
C THR A 339 8.35 1.29 -11.63
N ILE A 340 7.78 0.58 -12.61
CA ILE A 340 8.52 -0.19 -13.62
C ILE A 340 9.14 0.74 -14.66
N PHE A 341 8.37 1.67 -15.23
CA PHE A 341 8.80 2.47 -16.38
C PHE A 341 9.54 3.76 -16.01
N PHE A 342 9.07 4.48 -14.98
CA PHE A 342 9.54 5.84 -14.70
C PHE A 342 10.46 5.94 -13.50
N LYS A 343 10.29 5.06 -12.50
CA LYS A 343 11.08 5.11 -11.27
C LYS A 343 12.44 4.46 -11.44
N LYS A 344 13.36 5.13 -12.15
CA LYS A 344 14.81 4.89 -12.00
C LYS A 344 15.26 5.57 -10.71
N GLN A 345 15.26 4.83 -9.61
CA GLN A 345 15.66 5.37 -8.31
C GLN A 345 17.19 5.43 -8.25
N SER A 346 17.81 6.53 -8.71
CA SER A 346 19.24 6.77 -8.47
C SER A 346 19.46 6.88 -6.95
N TYR A 347 20.40 6.11 -6.42
CA TYR A 347 20.72 6.12 -4.98
C TYR A 347 21.19 7.50 -4.51
N LEU A 348 21.71 8.30 -5.44
CA LEU A 348 22.15 9.69 -5.23
C LEU A 348 21.02 10.61 -4.76
N ASP A 349 19.79 10.43 -5.27
CA ASP A 349 18.66 11.29 -4.88
C ASP A 349 18.22 11.01 -3.43
N ARG A 350 18.30 9.75 -2.98
CA ARG A 350 18.08 9.39 -1.57
C ARG A 350 19.14 9.98 -0.64
N LEU A 351 20.40 10.01 -1.07
CA LEU A 351 21.49 10.62 -0.30
C LEU A 351 21.39 12.14 -0.26
N LYS A 352 21.04 12.77 -1.38
CA LYS A 352 20.81 14.21 -1.45
C LYS A 352 19.72 14.66 -0.48
N ASP A 353 18.63 13.90 -0.39
CA ASP A 353 17.56 14.14 0.59
C ASP A 353 18.02 13.92 2.05
N LEU A 354 18.96 13.01 2.31
CA LEU A 354 19.50 12.79 3.65
C LEU A 354 20.47 13.91 4.07
N ASP A 355 21.39 14.31 3.18
CA ASP A 355 22.45 15.27 3.49
C ASP A 355 21.97 16.74 3.44
N LEU A 356 21.10 17.14 2.50
CA LEU A 356 20.50 18.49 2.50
C LEU A 356 19.73 18.77 3.80
N ASN A 357 19.11 17.73 4.36
CA ASN A 357 18.39 17.85 5.62
C ASN A 357 19.32 17.87 6.85
N SER A 358 20.53 17.30 6.78
CA SER A 358 21.53 17.49 7.86
C SER A 358 22.12 18.89 7.83
N GLU A 359 22.42 19.43 6.65
CA GLU A 359 22.93 20.80 6.53
C GLU A 359 21.88 21.82 6.99
N SER A 360 20.60 21.66 6.64
CA SER A 360 19.53 22.55 7.16
C SER A 360 19.35 22.47 8.68
N LEU A 361 19.67 21.32 9.29
CA LEU A 361 19.58 21.11 10.73
C LEU A 361 20.76 21.79 11.43
N ASP A 362 21.96 21.67 10.87
CA ASP A 362 23.15 22.39 11.35
C ASP A 362 22.94 23.91 11.20
N GLU A 363 22.31 24.36 10.12
CA GLU A 363 21.94 25.77 9.92
C GLU A 363 20.92 26.23 10.99
N GLN A 364 19.87 25.46 11.27
CA GLN A 364 18.92 25.76 12.35
C GLN A 364 19.54 25.70 13.75
N MET A 365 20.44 24.73 14.00
CA MET A 365 21.18 24.61 15.26
C MET A 365 22.25 25.68 15.45
N ASN A 366 22.78 26.26 14.37
CA ASN A 366 23.73 27.38 14.39
C ASN A 366 23.03 28.74 14.47
N LEU A 367 21.72 28.82 14.23
CA LEU A 367 20.90 30.01 14.47
C LEU A 367 20.40 30.09 15.93
N LEU A 368 20.13 28.95 16.56
CA LEU A 368 19.76 28.83 17.99
C LEU A 368 20.81 29.32 19.04
N PRO A 369 22.13 29.39 18.81
CA PRO A 369 23.09 29.90 19.78
C PRO A 369 23.24 31.42 19.69
N LEU A 370 22.84 32.04 18.58
CA LEU A 370 22.99 33.48 18.33
C LEU A 370 21.87 34.32 18.93
N GLU A 371 20.70 33.73 19.22
CA GLU A 371 19.55 34.42 19.80
C GLU A 371 19.59 34.50 21.34
N LYS A 372 20.65 33.99 21.99
CA LYS A 372 20.83 34.04 23.46
C LYS A 372 21.99 34.92 23.93
N LEU A 373 22.57 35.76 23.06
CA LEU A 373 23.72 36.62 23.40
C LEU A 373 23.52 38.11 23.10
N THR A 374 22.29 38.57 22.97
CA THR A 374 21.89 39.98 23.06
C THR A 374 20.68 40.09 23.96
#